data_AF-A0AAV0BQK1-F1
#
_entry.id   AF-A0AAV0BQK1-F1
#
_cell.length_a   1.000
_cell.length_b   1.000
_cell.length_c   1.000
_cell.angle_alpha   90.00
_cell.angle_beta   90.00
_cell.angle_gamma   90.00
#
_symmetry.space_group_name_H-M   'P 1'
#
loop_
_entity.id
_entity.type
_entity.pdbx_description
1 polymer ?
#
loop_
_entity_poly.entity_id
_entity_poly.type
_entity_poly.pdbx_seq_one_letter_code
_entity_poly.pdbx_strand_id
1 'polypeptide(L)'
;MSLASSLSVAFVIALGIGQGTAQVPESAPACVRNCARVKIAEGYCSTPGVLTAAFNQCLSENCNSADAASGAAFANVVCEGANPNGNGSTSPPTANTNGSVAPLPVGTPSPTNGTNATAPTNSSSDFATTVRNALSGAGLNTLATLVDSPAGAAFVSSLQNGNFTLLAPSDAGFSTVPINSTSPEDLTAILNYHVIPGSLNASQLPSSGNGIVRTALRGSPYVSLPANDSQVVVLARGADDSIQIIESARNITASNFTQVENLKISIIPSVLALPETIGTTAAGVADLSTLAGAINSSDPQLFGELDQTPGITLFAPINSALSNPAQGTNFQAVLLNHIVNGSVLYSTVIANTTSVKSAGGADIEFSNNGTGTFARSGNRSIRIVRTDIITRNGVIHLVDGTFEPSNSTPTFPLINTNNASETTGIVAVDGSNSSSAAQNAATNSPALQLLPSPTNLFTAGAALTILAQLLC
;
A
#
# COMPACT_ATOMS: atom_id res chain seq x y z
N MET A 1 47.59 -16.95 -15.78
CA MET A 1 47.67 -18.10 -14.84
C MET A 1 47.04 -17.62 -13.53
N SER A 2 45.80 -18.05 -13.22
CA SER A 2 45.50 -19.14 -12.26
C SER A 2 45.76 -18.71 -10.81
N LEU A 3 44.90 -18.83 -9.79
CA LEU A 3 43.54 -19.32 -9.56
C LEU A 3 43.19 -18.93 -8.11
N ALA A 4 41.90 -19.01 -7.74
CA ALA A 4 41.35 -19.20 -6.39
C ALA A 4 41.32 -17.99 -5.43
N SER A 5 40.44 -17.86 -4.43
CA SER A 5 39.10 -18.38 -4.06
C SER A 5 38.85 -17.85 -2.64
N SER A 6 37.58 -17.59 -2.30
CA SER A 6 37.02 -17.57 -0.92
C SER A 6 37.44 -16.49 0.09
N LEU A 7 36.47 -15.72 0.61
CA LEU A 7 35.90 -15.99 1.94
C LEU A 7 34.68 -15.10 2.20
N SER A 8 33.55 -15.76 2.47
CA SER A 8 32.32 -15.19 3.02
C SER A 8 32.53 -14.81 4.50
N VAL A 9 31.98 -13.68 4.93
CA VAL A 9 31.72 -13.40 6.35
C VAL A 9 30.25 -13.05 6.50
N ALA A 10 29.47 -14.04 6.90
CA ALA A 10 28.10 -13.85 7.37
C ALA A 10 28.15 -13.37 8.83
N PHE A 11 27.63 -12.18 9.08
CA PHE A 11 27.46 -11.63 10.42
C PHE A 11 26.18 -12.22 11.03
N VAL A 12 26.35 -13.04 12.07
CA VAL A 12 25.25 -13.62 12.86
C VAL A 12 24.80 -12.57 13.88
N ILE A 13 23.57 -12.05 13.72
CA ILE A 13 22.85 -11.37 14.80
C ILE A 13 21.75 -12.31 15.29
N ALA A 14 21.99 -12.94 16.42
CA ALA A 14 20.97 -13.64 17.19
C ALA A 14 20.14 -12.59 17.96
N LEU A 15 18.91 -12.35 17.52
CA LEU A 15 17.89 -11.64 18.29
C LEU A 15 16.86 -12.66 18.77
N GLY A 16 16.89 -12.94 20.07
CA GLY A 16 15.91 -13.79 20.73
C GLY A 16 14.58 -13.06 20.88
N ILE A 17 13.55 -13.58 20.21
CA ILE A 17 12.14 -13.27 20.43
C ILE A 17 11.34 -14.57 20.21
N GLY A 18 10.48 -14.89 21.18
CA GLY A 18 9.54 -16.02 21.30
C GLY A 18 9.64 -17.18 20.30
N GLN A 19 10.23 -18.30 20.74
CA GLN A 19 10.31 -19.54 19.95
C GLN A 19 8.94 -20.22 19.82
N GLY A 20 8.34 -20.15 18.64
CA GLY A 20 7.65 -21.32 18.09
C GLY A 20 8.72 -22.30 17.64
N THR A 21 8.91 -23.41 18.36
CA THR A 21 9.92 -24.40 18.00
C THR A 21 9.48 -25.15 16.74
N ALA A 22 10.17 -24.91 15.62
CA ALA A 22 10.04 -25.74 14.43
C ALA A 22 10.18 -27.22 14.85
N GLN A 23 9.19 -28.06 14.53
CA GLN A 23 9.18 -29.48 14.91
C GLN A 23 10.10 -30.35 14.03
N VAL A 24 11.00 -29.72 13.26
CA VAL A 24 12.04 -30.43 12.52
C VAL A 24 13.08 -30.93 13.53
N PRO A 25 13.34 -32.25 13.64
CA PRO A 25 14.24 -32.81 14.64
C PRO A 25 15.66 -32.23 14.49
N GLU A 26 16.41 -32.12 15.59
CA GLU A 26 17.78 -31.58 15.56
C GLU A 26 18.74 -32.42 14.70
N SER A 27 18.39 -33.68 14.45
CA SER A 27 19.08 -34.59 13.54
C SER A 27 18.89 -34.24 12.05
N ALA A 28 17.96 -33.35 11.70
CA ALA A 28 17.75 -32.92 10.33
C ALA A 28 18.87 -31.97 9.84
N PRO A 29 19.16 -31.95 8.53
CA PRO A 29 20.17 -31.06 7.96
C PRO A 29 19.95 -29.59 8.34
N ALA A 30 21.04 -28.86 8.55
CA ALA A 30 20.99 -27.45 8.98
C ALA A 30 20.20 -26.56 8.00
N CYS A 31 20.29 -26.84 6.70
CA CYS A 31 19.53 -26.13 5.67
C CYS A 31 18.01 -26.30 5.83
N VAL A 32 17.55 -27.54 6.08
CA VAL A 32 16.14 -27.86 6.31
C VAL A 32 15.60 -27.13 7.55
N ARG A 33 16.37 -27.12 8.64
CA ARG A 33 16.01 -26.40 9.87
C ARG A 33 15.94 -24.89 9.67
N ASN A 34 16.84 -24.32 8.86
CA ASN A 34 16.81 -22.89 8.53
C ASN A 34 15.61 -22.53 7.66
N CYS A 35 15.31 -23.29 6.61
CA CYS A 35 14.10 -23.09 5.81
C CYS A 35 12.84 -23.17 6.67
N ALA A 36 12.76 -24.12 7.60
CA ALA A 36 11.61 -24.26 8.48
C ALA A 36 11.44 -23.04 9.39
N ARG A 37 12.52 -22.57 10.03
CA ARG A 37 12.48 -21.35 10.86
C ARG A 37 12.07 -20.11 10.08
N VAL A 38 12.62 -19.94 8.87
CA VAL A 38 12.28 -18.81 8.00
C VAL A 38 10.80 -18.85 7.62
N LYS A 39 10.26 -20.00 7.19
CA LYS A 39 8.85 -20.10 6.80
C LYS A 39 7.87 -19.97 7.97
N ILE A 40 8.26 -20.40 9.17
CA ILE A 40 7.48 -20.12 10.39
C ILE A 40 7.48 -18.61 10.69
N ALA A 41 8.65 -17.96 10.63
CA ALA A 41 8.78 -16.53 10.88
C ALA A 41 8.03 -15.67 9.84
N GLU A 42 7.94 -16.15 8.60
CA GLU A 42 7.16 -15.53 7.51
C GLU A 42 5.64 -15.79 7.62
N GLY A 43 5.17 -16.53 8.62
CA GLY A 43 3.74 -16.69 8.93
C GLY A 43 3.00 -17.76 8.10
N TYR A 44 3.72 -18.59 7.34
CA TYR A 44 3.13 -19.62 6.47
C TYR A 44 2.39 -20.73 7.23
N CYS A 45 2.57 -20.83 8.56
CA CYS A 45 1.86 -21.78 9.41
C CYS A 45 0.34 -21.62 9.44
N SER A 46 -0.19 -20.50 8.94
CA SER A 46 -1.62 -20.20 8.92
C SER A 46 -2.38 -20.91 7.79
N THR A 47 -1.67 -21.51 6.80
CA THR A 47 -2.29 -22.18 5.65
C THR A 47 -1.48 -23.41 5.21
N PRO A 48 -1.94 -24.64 5.50
CA PRO A 48 -1.15 -25.86 5.26
C PRO A 48 -0.71 -26.06 3.81
N GLY A 49 -1.57 -25.75 2.84
CA GLY A 49 -1.23 -25.90 1.41
C GLY A 49 -0.15 -24.92 0.93
N VAL A 50 -0.13 -23.70 1.47
CA VAL A 50 0.85 -22.66 1.12
C VAL A 50 2.18 -22.91 1.84
N LEU A 51 2.12 -23.41 3.07
CA LEU A 51 3.29 -23.85 3.82
C LEU A 51 4.10 -24.90 3.07
N THR A 52 3.44 -25.97 2.61
CA THR A 52 4.12 -27.07 1.91
C THR A 52 4.78 -26.58 0.63
N ALA A 53 4.11 -25.72 -0.13
CA ALA A 53 4.67 -25.14 -1.35
C ALA A 53 5.86 -24.20 -1.05
N ALA A 54 5.71 -23.27 -0.10
CA ALA A 54 6.74 -22.29 0.26
C ALA A 54 7.97 -22.95 0.91
N PHE A 55 7.76 -23.99 1.72
CA PHE A 55 8.84 -24.75 2.35
C PHE A 55 9.59 -25.59 1.31
N ASN A 56 8.89 -26.28 0.41
CA ASN A 56 9.53 -27.04 -0.67
C ASN A 56 10.28 -26.12 -1.66
N GLN A 57 9.75 -24.92 -1.92
CA GLN A 57 10.44 -23.90 -2.70
C GLN A 57 11.77 -23.49 -2.03
N CYS A 58 11.74 -23.18 -0.73
CA CYS A 58 12.94 -22.84 0.04
C CYS A 58 13.99 -23.95 -0.01
N LEU A 59 13.57 -25.22 0.15
CA LEU A 59 14.45 -26.38 0.07
C LEU A 59 15.10 -26.50 -1.31
N SER A 60 14.33 -26.29 -2.38
CA SER A 60 14.83 -26.41 -3.76
C SER A 60 15.83 -25.32 -4.15
N GLU A 61 15.69 -24.13 -3.57
CA GLU A 61 16.52 -22.96 -3.91
C GLU A 61 17.78 -22.87 -3.04
N ASN A 62 17.71 -23.36 -1.79
CA ASN A 62 18.75 -23.09 -0.79
C ASN A 62 19.46 -24.35 -0.27
N CYS A 63 18.93 -25.55 -0.51
CA CYS A 63 19.53 -26.80 -0.05
C CYS A 63 20.07 -27.64 -1.22
N ASN A 64 21.05 -28.50 -0.95
CA ASN A 64 21.46 -29.51 -1.93
C ASN A 64 20.35 -30.56 -2.12
N SER A 65 20.40 -31.32 -3.21
CA SER A 65 19.34 -32.26 -3.60
C SER A 65 19.08 -33.37 -2.57
N ALA A 66 20.08 -33.80 -1.80
CA ALA A 66 19.92 -34.81 -0.75
C ALA A 66 19.22 -34.23 0.50
N ASP A 67 19.57 -33.01 0.89
CA ASP A 67 18.95 -32.30 2.01
C ASP A 67 17.52 -31.86 1.67
N ALA A 68 17.27 -31.44 0.43
CA ALA A 68 15.92 -31.11 -0.04
C ALA A 68 15.00 -32.33 -0.04
N ALA A 69 15.49 -33.50 -0.48
CA ALA A 69 14.73 -34.74 -0.48
C ALA A 69 14.39 -35.23 0.94
N SER A 70 15.33 -35.11 1.89
CA SER A 70 15.07 -35.44 3.29
C SER A 70 14.18 -34.39 3.98
N GLY A 71 14.28 -33.12 3.58
CA GLY A 71 13.47 -32.02 4.09
C GLY A 71 11.99 -32.09 3.71
N ALA A 72 11.67 -32.54 2.50
CA ALA A 72 10.29 -32.59 1.99
C ALA A 72 9.35 -33.45 2.86
N ALA A 73 9.87 -34.46 3.55
CA ALA A 73 9.11 -35.29 4.49
C ALA A 73 8.55 -34.51 5.68
N PHE A 74 9.13 -33.36 6.01
CA PHE A 74 8.72 -32.52 7.13
C PHE A 74 7.73 -31.41 6.75
N ALA A 75 7.45 -31.22 5.45
CA ALA A 75 6.70 -30.05 4.96
C ALA A 75 5.31 -29.87 5.58
N ASN A 76 4.67 -30.96 6.00
CA ASN A 76 3.33 -30.93 6.60
C ASN A 76 3.34 -30.82 8.13
N VAL A 77 4.49 -31.03 8.78
CA VAL A 77 4.60 -31.06 10.27
C VAL A 77 5.38 -29.87 10.83
N VAL A 78 5.89 -28.98 9.96
CA VAL A 78 6.68 -27.79 10.37
C VAL A 78 5.94 -26.92 11.41
N CYS A 79 4.61 -26.90 11.38
CA CYS A 79 3.77 -25.96 12.13
C CYS A 79 2.82 -26.60 13.16
N GLU A 80 2.87 -27.90 13.41
CA GLU A 80 1.89 -28.61 14.28
C GLU A 80 1.95 -28.24 15.78
N GLY A 81 2.87 -27.38 16.20
CA GLY A 81 2.96 -26.86 17.58
C GLY A 81 2.17 -25.56 17.87
N ALA A 82 1.41 -25.02 16.90
CA ALA A 82 0.75 -23.71 17.03
C ALA A 82 -0.77 -23.77 17.35
N ASN A 83 -1.31 -24.93 17.75
CA ASN A 83 -2.71 -25.06 18.17
C ASN A 83 -2.84 -24.99 19.71
N PRO A 84 -3.57 -24.02 20.31
CA PRO A 84 -3.73 -23.94 21.77
C PRO A 84 -4.64 -25.03 22.37
N ASN A 85 -5.32 -25.85 21.55
CA ASN A 85 -6.30 -26.83 22.02
C ASN A 85 -6.01 -28.26 21.50
N GLY A 86 -5.30 -29.06 22.30
CA GLY A 86 -5.66 -30.46 22.54
C GLY A 86 -4.94 -31.60 21.79
N ASN A 87 -4.20 -32.38 22.60
CA ASN A 87 -3.89 -33.82 22.55
C ASN A 87 -2.78 -34.33 21.61
N GLY A 88 -1.60 -34.55 22.20
CA GLY A 88 -0.45 -35.20 21.56
C GLY A 88 -0.58 -36.72 21.55
N SER A 89 -0.16 -37.34 20.44
CA SER A 89 0.23 -38.74 20.39
C SER A 89 1.42 -38.88 19.44
N THR A 90 2.58 -39.18 20.01
CA THR A 90 3.84 -39.43 19.32
C THR A 90 3.92 -40.89 18.88
N SER A 91 4.05 -41.17 17.58
CA SER A 91 4.79 -42.34 17.10
C SER A 91 5.16 -42.22 15.60
N PRO A 92 6.38 -42.57 15.19
CA PRO A 92 6.82 -42.50 13.79
C PRO A 92 6.36 -43.72 12.98
N PRO A 93 6.07 -43.61 11.67
CA PRO A 93 5.82 -44.78 10.84
C PRO A 93 7.13 -45.38 10.33
N THR A 94 7.36 -46.65 10.67
CA THR A 94 8.32 -47.54 10.01
C THR A 94 7.71 -48.17 8.77
N ALA A 95 8.55 -48.40 7.76
CA ALA A 95 8.22 -49.09 6.51
C ALA A 95 8.10 -50.61 6.71
N ASN A 96 7.08 -51.26 6.13
CA ASN A 96 7.25 -52.53 5.41
C ASN A 96 6.02 -52.88 4.53
N THR A 97 6.35 -53.67 3.51
CA THR A 97 5.68 -54.18 2.31
C THR A 97 4.65 -55.30 2.50
N ASN A 98 3.83 -55.45 1.44
CA ASN A 98 3.16 -56.64 0.88
C ASN A 98 1.95 -57.29 1.58
N GLY A 99 0.89 -57.55 0.79
CA GLY A 99 -0.12 -58.58 1.10
C GLY A 99 -1.53 -58.34 0.54
N SER A 100 -1.85 -59.01 -0.57
CA SER A 100 -3.16 -59.12 -1.23
C SER A 100 -4.26 -59.75 -0.35
N VAL A 101 -5.54 -59.38 -0.54
CA VAL A 101 -6.73 -60.25 -0.75
C VAL A 101 -8.01 -59.38 -0.87
N ALA A 102 -8.91 -59.73 -1.81
CA ALA A 102 -10.19 -59.11 -2.15
C ALA A 102 -11.40 -59.76 -1.37
N PRO A 103 -12.69 -59.58 -1.76
CA PRO A 103 -13.61 -58.53 -1.28
C PRO A 103 -14.98 -59.02 -0.71
N LEU A 104 -15.88 -58.07 -0.38
CA LEU A 104 -17.38 -58.12 -0.26
C LEU A 104 -18.02 -58.56 1.09
N PRO A 105 -19.32 -58.27 1.38
CA PRO A 105 -20.24 -57.25 0.83
C PRO A 105 -21.20 -56.51 1.84
N VAL A 106 -21.81 -55.43 1.33
CA VAL A 106 -23.22 -54.97 1.48
C VAL A 106 -23.76 -54.52 2.86
N GLY A 107 -24.28 -53.28 2.86
CA GLY A 107 -25.26 -52.78 3.80
C GLY A 107 -25.79 -51.40 3.39
N THR A 108 -26.84 -51.37 2.56
CA THR A 108 -27.68 -50.17 2.30
C THR A 108 -28.33 -49.66 3.59
N PRO A 109 -28.64 -48.35 3.67
CA PRO A 109 -30.07 -48.03 3.73
C PRO A 109 -30.52 -46.81 2.90
N SER A 110 -31.80 -46.87 2.56
CA SER A 110 -32.66 -45.88 1.90
C SER A 110 -32.96 -44.67 2.81
N PRO A 111 -33.57 -43.59 2.26
CA PRO A 111 -33.52 -42.25 2.83
C PRO A 111 -34.59 -42.03 3.91
N THR A 112 -34.24 -41.33 4.99
CA THR A 112 -35.22 -40.70 5.87
C THR A 112 -35.07 -39.20 5.83
N ASN A 113 -36.20 -38.60 5.50
CA ASN A 113 -36.49 -37.18 5.45
C ASN A 113 -36.25 -36.57 6.84
N GLY A 114 -35.28 -35.66 6.92
CA GLY A 114 -34.98 -34.87 8.11
C GLY A 114 -34.57 -33.49 7.66
N THR A 115 -35.55 -32.59 7.62
CA THR A 115 -35.34 -31.14 7.50
C THR A 115 -34.55 -30.66 8.72
N ASN A 116 -33.23 -30.70 8.62
CA ASN A 116 -32.37 -29.86 9.42
C ASN A 116 -32.05 -28.64 8.56
N ALA A 117 -32.76 -27.55 8.83
CA ALA A 117 -32.38 -26.23 8.33
C ALA A 117 -31.01 -25.91 8.94
N THR A 118 -29.95 -26.19 8.19
CA THR A 118 -28.63 -25.66 8.47
C THR A 118 -28.75 -24.15 8.32
N ALA A 119 -28.63 -23.42 9.43
CA ALA A 119 -28.37 -21.99 9.40
C ALA A 119 -27.16 -21.75 8.49
N PRO A 120 -27.16 -20.74 7.60
CA PRO A 120 -26.03 -20.51 6.71
C PRO A 120 -24.86 -20.08 7.58
N THR A 121 -23.91 -20.98 7.76
CA THR A 121 -22.56 -20.62 8.17
C THR A 121 -21.92 -19.99 6.95
N ASN A 122 -22.00 -18.66 6.84
CA ASN A 122 -21.35 -17.87 5.80
C ASN A 122 -19.87 -18.25 5.77
N SER A 123 -19.53 -19.13 4.84
CA SER A 123 -18.17 -19.61 4.63
C SER A 123 -17.54 -18.68 3.61
N SER A 124 -16.25 -18.38 3.74
CA SER A 124 -15.54 -17.45 2.83
C SER A 124 -15.67 -17.83 1.34
N SER A 125 -15.85 -19.13 1.06
CA SER A 125 -16.12 -19.66 -0.28
C SER A 125 -17.50 -19.28 -0.84
N ASP A 126 -18.51 -19.05 0.01
CA ASP A 126 -19.85 -18.66 -0.41
C ASP A 126 -19.86 -17.19 -0.83
N PHE A 127 -19.29 -16.30 -0.02
CA PHE A 127 -19.13 -14.88 -0.36
C PHE A 127 -18.35 -14.69 -1.67
N ALA A 128 -17.22 -15.40 -1.83
CA ALA A 128 -16.42 -15.32 -3.05
C ALA A 128 -17.22 -15.76 -4.29
N THR A 129 -18.04 -16.81 -4.16
CA THR A 129 -18.92 -17.29 -5.22
C THR A 129 -19.99 -16.24 -5.56
N THR A 130 -20.60 -15.61 -4.56
CA THR A 130 -21.60 -14.56 -4.73
C THR A 130 -21.01 -13.34 -5.43
N VAL A 131 -19.85 -12.84 -4.99
CA VAL A 131 -19.15 -11.71 -5.62
C VAL A 131 -18.79 -12.03 -7.07
N ARG A 132 -18.21 -13.22 -7.32
CA ARG A 132 -17.86 -13.66 -8.69
C ARG A 132 -19.10 -13.70 -9.59
N ASN A 133 -20.20 -14.29 -9.13
CA ASN A 133 -21.44 -14.37 -9.91
C ASN A 133 -22.01 -12.97 -10.22
N ALA A 134 -21.94 -12.04 -9.27
CA ALA A 134 -22.39 -10.68 -9.49
C ALA A 134 -21.50 -9.91 -10.47
N LEU A 135 -20.18 -10.10 -10.41
CA LEU A 135 -19.23 -9.56 -11.38
C LEU A 135 -19.54 -10.09 -12.79
N SER A 136 -19.71 -11.40 -12.94
CA SER A 136 -20.10 -12.00 -14.23
C SER A 136 -21.47 -11.50 -14.72
N GLY A 137 -22.45 -11.39 -13.82
CA GLY A 137 -23.79 -10.86 -14.14
C GLY A 137 -23.77 -9.39 -14.58
N ALA A 138 -22.81 -8.61 -14.09
CA ALA A 138 -22.54 -7.24 -14.53
C ALA A 138 -21.68 -7.15 -15.80
N GLY A 139 -21.30 -8.28 -16.40
CA GLY A 139 -20.45 -8.33 -17.61
C GLY A 139 -18.96 -8.05 -17.36
N LEU A 140 -18.49 -8.23 -16.12
CA LEU A 140 -17.11 -7.98 -15.69
C LEU A 140 -16.33 -9.30 -15.61
N ASN A 141 -16.26 -10.03 -16.73
CA ASN A 141 -15.76 -11.40 -16.75
C ASN A 141 -14.28 -11.50 -16.38
N THR A 142 -13.48 -10.52 -16.80
CA THR A 142 -12.04 -10.45 -16.49
C THR A 142 -11.84 -10.33 -14.99
N LEU A 143 -12.55 -9.42 -14.33
CA LEU A 143 -12.46 -9.26 -12.89
C LEU A 143 -13.03 -10.48 -12.14
N ALA A 144 -14.10 -11.09 -12.66
CA ALA A 144 -14.63 -12.33 -12.12
C ALA A 144 -13.59 -13.47 -12.17
N THR A 145 -12.82 -13.60 -13.25
CA THR A 145 -11.72 -14.58 -13.32
C THR A 145 -10.55 -14.23 -12.41
N LEU A 146 -10.27 -12.95 -12.19
CA LEU A 146 -9.22 -12.51 -11.27
C LEU A 146 -9.56 -12.88 -9.82
N VAL A 147 -10.83 -12.89 -9.44
CA VAL A 147 -11.27 -13.33 -8.09
C VAL A 147 -10.84 -14.78 -7.79
N ASP A 148 -10.74 -15.64 -8.80
CA ASP A 148 -10.33 -17.04 -8.64
C ASP A 148 -8.79 -17.20 -8.51
N SER A 149 -8.02 -16.14 -8.77
CA SER A 149 -6.57 -16.15 -8.54
C SER A 149 -6.24 -16.14 -7.03
N PRO A 150 -5.05 -16.58 -6.59
CA PRO A 150 -4.65 -16.51 -5.19
C PRO A 150 -4.75 -15.09 -4.60
N ALA A 151 -4.35 -14.07 -5.37
CA ALA A 151 -4.45 -12.66 -4.98
C ALA A 151 -5.92 -12.20 -4.90
N GLY A 152 -6.74 -12.58 -5.88
CA GLY A 152 -8.18 -12.28 -5.89
C GLY A 152 -8.95 -12.93 -4.74
N ALA A 153 -8.60 -14.17 -4.39
CA ALA A 153 -9.23 -14.88 -3.28
C ALA A 153 -8.90 -14.21 -1.94
N ALA A 154 -7.65 -13.79 -1.73
CA ALA A 154 -7.24 -13.01 -0.55
C ALA A 154 -7.95 -11.66 -0.51
N PHE A 155 -8.01 -10.97 -1.66
CA PHE A 155 -8.71 -9.70 -1.82
C PHE A 155 -10.20 -9.82 -1.46
N VAL A 156 -10.94 -10.76 -2.05
CA VAL A 156 -12.37 -10.94 -1.76
C VAL A 156 -12.61 -11.37 -0.31
N SER A 157 -11.70 -12.14 0.27
CA SER A 157 -11.77 -12.47 1.71
C SER A 157 -11.67 -11.23 2.59
N SER A 158 -10.84 -10.25 2.21
CA SER A 158 -10.72 -8.98 2.94
C SER A 158 -11.99 -8.13 2.89
N LEU A 159 -12.83 -8.32 1.88
CA LEU A 159 -14.08 -7.59 1.67
C LEU A 159 -15.28 -8.17 2.41
N GLN A 160 -15.14 -9.29 3.13
CA GLN A 160 -16.27 -9.92 3.84
C GLN A 160 -16.76 -9.11 5.03
N ASN A 161 -15.87 -8.32 5.65
CA ASN A 161 -16.14 -7.68 6.93
C ASN A 161 -16.15 -6.15 6.80
N GLY A 162 -17.34 -5.57 6.82
CA GLY A 162 -17.57 -4.13 6.69
C GLY A 162 -18.17 -3.76 5.33
N ASN A 163 -18.64 -2.53 5.17
CA ASN A 163 -19.18 -2.09 3.89
C ASN A 163 -18.02 -1.65 2.97
N PHE A 164 -18.13 -1.92 1.68
CA PHE A 164 -17.13 -1.51 0.70
C PHE A 164 -17.77 -1.06 -0.60
N THR A 165 -17.08 -0.17 -1.31
CA THR A 165 -17.39 0.20 -2.68
C THR A 165 -16.23 -0.22 -3.58
N LEU A 166 -16.52 -1.12 -4.51
CA LEU A 166 -15.58 -1.56 -5.54
C LEU A 166 -15.81 -0.75 -6.82
N LEU A 167 -14.79 -0.02 -7.24
CA LEU A 167 -14.71 0.60 -8.56
C LEU A 167 -14.23 -0.50 -9.52
N ALA A 168 -15.14 -1.18 -10.21
CA ALA A 168 -14.81 -2.35 -11.01
C ALA A 168 -14.52 -1.99 -12.47
N PRO A 169 -13.30 -2.21 -13.00
CA PRO A 169 -13.01 -1.97 -14.40
C PRO A 169 -13.80 -2.92 -15.31
N SER A 170 -14.30 -2.38 -16.42
CA SER A 170 -14.89 -3.18 -17.49
C SER A 170 -13.85 -4.10 -18.15
N ASP A 171 -14.31 -5.15 -18.83
CA ASP A 171 -13.45 -6.04 -19.61
C ASP A 171 -12.62 -5.28 -20.66
N ALA A 172 -13.20 -4.24 -21.28
CA ALA A 172 -12.48 -3.35 -22.19
C ALA A 172 -11.43 -2.49 -21.48
N GLY A 173 -11.64 -2.17 -20.20
CA GLY A 173 -10.68 -1.45 -19.38
C GLY A 173 -9.40 -2.24 -19.15
N PHE A 174 -9.52 -3.55 -18.94
CA PHE A 174 -8.38 -4.45 -18.78
C PHE A 174 -7.55 -4.63 -20.04
N SER A 175 -8.08 -4.36 -21.24
CA SER A 175 -7.27 -4.46 -22.47
C SER A 175 -6.13 -3.45 -22.54
N THR A 176 -6.18 -2.40 -21.71
CA THR A 176 -5.16 -1.34 -21.64
C THR A 176 -4.04 -1.62 -20.63
N VAL A 177 -4.18 -2.68 -19.82
CA VAL A 177 -3.24 -3.02 -18.76
C VAL A 177 -2.84 -4.50 -18.87
N PRO A 178 -1.54 -4.85 -18.85
CA PRO A 178 -1.10 -6.23 -19.02
C PRO A 178 -1.26 -7.06 -17.72
N ILE A 179 -2.50 -7.20 -17.23
CA ILE A 179 -2.85 -7.76 -15.93
C ILE A 179 -2.38 -9.21 -15.74
N ASN A 180 -2.26 -9.96 -16.85
CA ASN A 180 -1.83 -11.37 -16.86
C ASN A 180 -0.32 -11.54 -16.64
N SER A 181 0.47 -10.49 -16.86
CA SER A 181 1.93 -10.48 -16.61
C SER A 181 2.31 -9.61 -15.41
N THR A 182 1.32 -9.07 -14.71
CA THR A 182 1.52 -8.26 -13.51
C THR A 182 1.95 -9.15 -12.35
N SER A 183 2.88 -8.66 -11.52
CA SER A 183 3.32 -9.41 -10.35
C SER A 183 2.15 -9.57 -9.36
N PRO A 184 2.13 -10.62 -8.50
CA PRO A 184 1.09 -10.77 -7.49
C PRO A 184 0.97 -9.57 -6.54
N GLU A 185 2.09 -8.90 -6.26
CA GLU A 185 2.15 -7.70 -5.42
C GLU A 185 1.48 -6.50 -6.10
N ASP A 186 1.85 -6.23 -7.36
CA ASP A 186 1.25 -5.15 -8.16
C ASP A 186 -0.25 -5.39 -8.38
N LEU A 187 -0.66 -6.65 -8.62
CA LEU A 187 -2.07 -6.99 -8.78
C LEU A 187 -2.85 -6.71 -7.50
N THR A 188 -2.29 -7.07 -6.33
CA THR A 188 -2.92 -6.79 -5.04
C THR A 188 -3.03 -5.29 -4.79
N ALA A 189 -1.99 -4.52 -5.14
CA ALA A 189 -2.02 -3.06 -5.04
C ALA A 189 -3.09 -2.45 -5.95
N ILE A 190 -3.17 -2.89 -7.21
CA ILE A 190 -4.21 -2.45 -8.16
C ILE A 190 -5.59 -2.75 -7.57
N LEU A 191 -5.85 -3.99 -7.12
CA LEU A 191 -7.17 -4.36 -6.57
C LEU A 191 -7.53 -3.52 -5.34
N ASN A 192 -6.59 -3.29 -4.41
CA ASN A 192 -6.82 -2.47 -3.23
C ASN A 192 -7.06 -0.99 -3.56
N TYR A 193 -6.46 -0.48 -4.63
CA TYR A 193 -6.71 0.90 -5.08
C TYR A 193 -8.11 1.11 -5.65
N HIS A 194 -8.72 0.03 -6.17
CA HIS A 194 -10.09 0.05 -6.68
C HIS A 194 -11.14 -0.12 -5.58
N VAL A 195 -10.74 -0.32 -4.31
CA VAL A 195 -11.66 -0.47 -3.19
C VAL A 195 -11.66 0.76 -2.32
N ILE A 196 -12.86 1.27 -2.07
CA ILE A 196 -13.14 2.33 -1.11
C ILE A 196 -13.82 1.67 0.10
N PRO A 197 -13.23 1.75 1.31
CA PRO A 197 -13.92 1.37 2.53
C PRO A 197 -15.19 2.21 2.72
N GLY A 198 -16.30 1.54 3.00
CA GLY A 198 -17.64 2.12 3.13
C GLY A 198 -18.47 2.06 1.84
N SER A 199 -19.77 2.37 1.98
CA SER A 199 -20.70 2.55 0.87
C SER A 199 -20.67 4.01 0.40
N LEU A 200 -20.11 4.24 -0.78
CA LEU A 200 -19.96 5.57 -1.37
C LEU A 200 -21.16 5.87 -2.28
N ASN A 201 -21.79 7.01 -2.02
CA ASN A 201 -22.83 7.60 -2.82
C ASN A 201 -22.39 8.98 -3.32
N ALA A 202 -22.82 9.34 -4.53
CA ALA A 202 -22.49 10.64 -5.11
C ALA A 202 -22.96 11.82 -4.24
N SER A 203 -24.02 11.63 -3.44
CA SER A 203 -24.53 12.62 -2.49
C SER A 203 -23.57 12.99 -1.37
N GLN A 204 -22.57 12.15 -1.08
CA GLN A 204 -21.54 12.41 -0.07
C GLN A 204 -20.41 13.27 -0.62
N LEU A 205 -20.27 13.33 -1.95
CA LEU A 205 -19.28 14.19 -2.60
C LEU A 205 -19.73 15.65 -2.57
N PRO A 206 -18.78 16.60 -2.53
CA PRO A 206 -19.09 18.02 -2.68
C PRO A 206 -19.92 18.28 -3.94
N SER A 207 -20.86 19.23 -3.86
CA SER A 207 -21.69 19.65 -5.01
C SER A 207 -20.87 20.35 -6.10
N SER A 208 -19.67 20.83 -5.78
CA SER A 208 -18.72 21.41 -6.70
C SER A 208 -17.30 21.18 -6.21
N GLY A 209 -16.36 21.01 -7.15
CA GLY A 209 -14.96 20.74 -6.84
C GLY A 209 -14.69 19.26 -6.55
N ASN A 210 -13.53 19.00 -5.96
CA ASN A 210 -13.04 17.65 -5.71
C ASN A 210 -13.41 17.19 -4.30
N GLY A 211 -13.78 15.93 -4.17
CA GLY A 211 -13.86 15.16 -2.93
C GLY A 211 -12.70 14.18 -2.85
N ILE A 212 -12.05 14.11 -1.69
CA ILE A 212 -10.92 13.22 -1.46
C ILE A 212 -11.41 12.02 -0.67
N VAL A 213 -11.28 10.81 -1.23
CA VAL A 213 -11.76 9.58 -0.60
C VAL A 213 -10.61 8.60 -0.44
N ARG A 214 -10.51 7.98 0.74
CA ARG A 214 -9.51 6.94 1.01
C ARG A 214 -9.87 5.63 0.32
N THR A 215 -8.85 4.98 -0.23
CA THR A 215 -8.92 3.63 -0.79
C THR A 215 -8.41 2.61 0.24
N ALA A 216 -8.45 1.33 -0.10
CA ALA A 216 -7.85 0.24 0.69
C ALA A 216 -6.35 0.07 0.43
N LEU A 217 -5.77 0.76 -0.58
CA LEU A 217 -4.34 0.69 -0.90
C LEU A 217 -3.51 1.39 0.18
N ARG A 218 -2.47 0.70 0.69
CA ARG A 218 -1.55 1.19 1.74
C ARG A 218 -0.16 0.62 1.58
N GLY A 219 0.79 1.24 2.26
CA GLY A 219 2.14 0.71 2.44
C GLY A 219 3.05 0.86 1.24
N SER A 220 4.35 0.72 1.51
CA SER A 220 5.41 0.73 0.51
C SER A 220 5.31 -0.50 -0.41
N PRO A 221 5.69 -0.40 -1.70
CA PRO A 221 6.25 0.78 -2.39
C PRO A 221 5.21 1.77 -2.94
N TYR A 222 3.92 1.46 -2.84
CA TYR A 222 2.85 2.19 -3.56
C TYR A 222 2.31 3.41 -2.80
N VAL A 223 2.46 3.44 -1.47
CA VAL A 223 1.97 4.52 -0.61
C VAL A 223 3.00 4.86 0.46
N SER A 224 3.33 6.13 0.55
CA SER A 224 4.23 6.71 1.56
C SER A 224 3.62 8.01 2.06
N LEU A 225 2.42 7.92 2.62
CA LEU A 225 1.71 9.03 3.24
C LEU A 225 2.01 9.09 4.75
N PRO A 226 1.87 10.27 5.40
CA PRO A 226 1.99 10.41 6.84
C PRO A 226 1.13 9.40 7.62
N ALA A 227 1.59 8.99 8.81
CA ALA A 227 0.90 8.03 9.67
C ALA A 227 0.57 6.68 9.01
N ASN A 228 1.28 6.32 7.92
CA ASN A 228 0.98 5.15 7.09
C ASN A 228 -0.45 5.17 6.53
N ASP A 229 -1.05 6.35 6.33
CA ASP A 229 -2.41 6.49 5.82
C ASP A 229 -2.60 5.80 4.47
N SER A 230 -3.86 5.45 4.17
CA SER A 230 -4.19 4.83 2.89
C SER A 230 -4.23 5.84 1.76
N GLN A 231 -3.90 5.35 0.57
CA GLN A 231 -3.90 6.18 -0.62
C GLN A 231 -5.31 6.70 -0.90
N VAL A 232 -5.38 7.89 -1.47
CA VAL A 232 -6.64 8.54 -1.82
C VAL A 232 -6.93 8.46 -3.30
N VAL A 233 -8.21 8.59 -3.64
CA VAL A 233 -8.70 8.85 -4.98
C VAL A 233 -9.45 10.18 -4.98
N VAL A 234 -9.28 10.94 -6.07
CA VAL A 234 -9.96 12.21 -6.26
C VAL A 234 -11.25 11.96 -7.01
N LEU A 235 -12.36 12.35 -6.41
CA LEU A 235 -13.69 12.16 -6.95
C LEU A 235 -14.39 13.50 -7.16
N ALA A 236 -15.26 13.58 -8.16
CA ALA A 236 -16.16 14.71 -8.37
C ALA A 236 -17.57 14.19 -8.61
N ARG A 237 -18.57 15.00 -8.24
CA ARG A 237 -19.97 14.71 -8.53
C ARG A 237 -20.33 15.26 -9.91
N GLY A 238 -20.73 14.38 -10.83
CA GLY A 238 -21.28 14.75 -12.11
C GLY A 238 -22.64 15.44 -11.96
N ALA A 239 -23.05 16.19 -12.99
CA ALA A 239 -24.34 16.91 -12.99
C ALA A 239 -25.57 15.98 -12.92
N ASP A 240 -25.38 14.71 -13.29
CA ASP A 240 -26.35 13.62 -13.26
C ASP A 240 -26.22 12.73 -12.02
N ASP A 241 -25.54 13.20 -10.97
CA ASP A 241 -25.18 12.42 -9.78
C ASP A 241 -24.29 11.19 -10.07
N SER A 242 -23.58 11.19 -11.20
CA SER A 242 -22.51 10.22 -11.45
C SER A 242 -21.27 10.51 -10.58
N ILE A 243 -20.53 9.46 -10.23
CA ILE A 243 -19.23 9.59 -9.58
C ILE A 243 -18.17 9.66 -10.68
N GLN A 244 -17.42 10.76 -10.72
CA GLN A 244 -16.29 10.94 -11.63
C GLN A 244 -14.99 10.78 -10.86
N ILE A 245 -14.11 9.91 -11.30
CA ILE A 245 -12.74 9.77 -10.80
C ILE A 245 -11.86 10.69 -11.63
N ILE A 246 -11.07 11.54 -10.97
CA ILE A 246 -10.19 12.50 -11.60
C ILE A 246 -8.75 12.00 -11.47
N GLU A 247 -8.15 11.57 -12.58
CA GLU A 247 -6.73 11.22 -12.64
C GLU A 247 -5.90 12.35 -13.26
N SER A 248 -4.58 12.25 -13.18
CA SER A 248 -3.65 13.23 -13.75
C SER A 248 -3.83 13.40 -15.27
N ALA A 249 -4.12 12.32 -15.99
CA ALA A 249 -4.22 12.32 -17.45
C ALA A 249 -5.65 12.27 -18.01
N ARG A 250 -6.65 11.89 -17.20
CA ARG A 250 -8.02 11.66 -17.69
C ARG A 250 -9.06 11.72 -16.57
N ASN A 251 -10.32 11.88 -16.96
CA ASN A 251 -11.46 11.75 -16.08
C ASN A 251 -12.22 10.46 -16.43
N ILE A 252 -12.57 9.67 -15.42
CA ILE A 252 -13.25 8.39 -15.56
C ILE A 252 -14.62 8.52 -14.93
N THR A 253 -15.69 8.29 -15.68
CA THR A 253 -17.05 8.32 -15.12
C THR A 253 -17.46 6.91 -14.73
N ALA A 254 -17.80 6.71 -13.45
CA ALA A 254 -18.41 5.47 -13.00
C ALA A 254 -19.86 5.40 -13.49
N SER A 255 -20.27 4.21 -13.92
CA SER A 255 -21.55 3.94 -14.53
C SER A 255 -22.16 2.69 -13.94
N ASN A 256 -23.48 2.67 -13.80
CA ASN A 256 -24.23 1.59 -13.17
C ASN A 256 -23.74 1.27 -11.75
N PHE A 257 -24.59 0.64 -10.95
CA PHE A 257 -24.08 -0.04 -9.77
C PHE A 257 -24.90 -1.28 -9.50
N THR A 258 -24.25 -2.27 -8.90
CA THR A 258 -24.91 -3.46 -8.37
C THR A 258 -24.48 -3.60 -6.92
N GLN A 259 -25.44 -3.82 -6.03
CA GLN A 259 -25.14 -4.12 -4.63
C GLN A 259 -25.24 -5.62 -4.40
N VAL A 260 -24.23 -6.17 -3.74
CA VAL A 260 -24.09 -7.58 -3.43
C VAL A 260 -23.69 -7.66 -1.96
N GLU A 261 -24.64 -8.03 -1.11
CA GLU A 261 -24.43 -8.03 0.34
C GLU A 261 -23.90 -6.67 0.83
N ASN A 262 -22.68 -6.65 1.39
CA ASN A 262 -21.96 -5.50 1.92
C ASN A 262 -21.06 -4.78 0.87
N LEU A 263 -21.03 -5.26 -0.38
CA LEU A 263 -20.21 -4.73 -1.46
C LEU A 263 -21.07 -3.97 -2.49
N LYS A 264 -20.77 -2.69 -2.69
CA LYS A 264 -21.32 -1.89 -3.78
C LYS A 264 -20.34 -1.89 -4.95
N ILE A 265 -20.75 -2.42 -6.10
CA ILE A 265 -19.92 -2.52 -7.31
C ILE A 265 -20.33 -1.40 -8.26
N SER A 266 -19.42 -0.47 -8.56
CA SER A 266 -19.62 0.61 -9.53
C SER A 266 -18.70 0.40 -10.73
N ILE A 267 -19.24 0.38 -11.95
CA ILE A 267 -18.44 0.00 -13.14
C ILE A 267 -17.68 1.20 -13.66
N ILE A 268 -16.38 1.06 -13.89
CA ILE A 268 -15.55 2.07 -14.53
C ILE A 268 -15.01 1.57 -15.88
N PRO A 269 -14.85 2.45 -16.89
CA PRO A 269 -14.41 2.04 -18.22
C PRO A 269 -12.96 1.56 -18.27
N SER A 270 -12.11 1.89 -17.29
CA SER A 270 -10.68 1.60 -17.31
C SER A 270 -10.13 1.30 -15.92
N VAL A 271 -9.03 0.54 -15.86
CA VAL A 271 -8.27 0.31 -14.62
C VAL A 271 -7.67 1.64 -14.13
N LEU A 272 -7.79 1.92 -12.83
CA LEU A 272 -7.17 3.06 -12.17
C LEU A 272 -5.65 2.91 -12.16
N ALA A 273 -4.95 3.98 -12.48
CA ALA A 273 -3.49 4.02 -12.46
C ALA A 273 -2.99 4.20 -11.02
N LEU A 274 -2.08 3.32 -10.59
CA LEU A 274 -1.43 3.48 -9.28
C LEU A 274 -0.65 4.81 -9.25
N PRO A 275 -0.76 5.60 -8.17
CA PRO A 275 -0.04 6.86 -8.08
C PRO A 275 1.47 6.67 -8.16
N GLU A 276 2.13 7.48 -8.99
CA GLU A 276 3.57 7.44 -9.19
C GLU A 276 4.31 8.35 -8.20
N THR A 277 5.63 8.43 -8.33
CA THR A 277 6.45 9.37 -7.55
C THR A 277 6.21 10.81 -7.98
N ILE A 278 6.66 11.78 -7.19
CA ILE A 278 6.55 13.20 -7.54
C ILE A 278 7.39 13.49 -8.79
N GLY A 279 8.61 12.96 -8.86
CA GLY A 279 9.50 13.10 -10.00
C GLY A 279 8.88 12.55 -11.29
N THR A 280 8.38 11.31 -11.27
CA THR A 280 7.77 10.69 -12.46
C THR A 280 6.48 11.41 -12.86
N THR A 281 5.63 11.78 -11.89
CA THR A 281 4.39 12.52 -12.17
C THR A 281 4.69 13.89 -12.76
N ALA A 282 5.66 14.63 -12.22
CA ALA A 282 6.06 15.93 -12.75
C ALA A 282 6.62 15.84 -14.18
N ALA A 283 7.36 14.77 -14.49
CA ALA A 283 7.85 14.51 -15.85
C ALA A 283 6.74 14.10 -16.82
N GLY A 284 5.69 13.42 -16.35
CA GLY A 284 4.56 12.96 -17.15
C GLY A 284 3.50 14.02 -17.46
N VAL A 285 3.41 15.08 -16.66
CA VAL A 285 2.46 16.19 -16.87
C VAL A 285 3.04 17.22 -17.85
N ALA A 286 2.40 17.38 -19.01
CA ALA A 286 2.90 18.26 -20.09
C ALA A 286 3.16 19.71 -19.64
N ASP A 287 2.29 20.25 -18.78
CA ASP A 287 2.38 21.61 -18.23
C ASP A 287 3.55 21.80 -17.25
N LEU A 288 4.22 20.72 -16.81
CA LEU A 288 5.33 20.75 -15.86
C LEU A 288 6.70 20.42 -16.50
N SER A 289 6.75 20.23 -17.82
CA SER A 289 7.98 19.86 -18.53
C SER A 289 9.14 20.86 -18.31
N THR A 290 8.85 22.16 -18.22
CA THR A 290 9.86 23.20 -17.93
C THR A 290 10.35 23.10 -16.49
N LEU A 291 9.46 22.84 -15.53
CA LEU A 291 9.82 22.66 -14.12
C LEU A 291 10.69 21.42 -13.93
N ALA A 292 10.28 20.29 -14.50
CA ALA A 292 11.02 19.03 -14.42
C ALA A 292 12.42 19.16 -15.05
N GLY A 293 12.51 19.81 -16.22
CA GLY A 293 13.79 20.11 -16.86
C GLY A 293 14.68 21.05 -16.04
N ALA A 294 14.09 22.07 -15.41
CA ALA A 294 14.81 23.01 -14.56
C ALA A 294 15.36 22.31 -13.31
N ILE A 295 14.55 21.53 -12.59
CA ILE A 295 14.98 20.76 -11.42
C ILE A 295 16.10 19.79 -11.80
N ASN A 296 15.93 19.00 -12.87
CA ASN A 296 16.96 18.05 -13.33
C ASN A 296 18.29 18.73 -13.71
N SER A 297 18.25 20.02 -14.10
CA SER A 297 19.45 20.77 -14.47
C SER A 297 20.09 21.49 -13.28
N SER A 298 19.29 22.01 -12.34
CA SER A 298 19.76 22.83 -11.22
C SER A 298 20.03 22.03 -9.94
N ASP A 299 19.23 21.01 -9.68
CA ASP A 299 19.28 20.18 -8.49
C ASP A 299 18.73 18.77 -8.80
N PRO A 300 19.55 17.90 -9.44
CA PRO A 300 19.09 16.57 -9.85
C PRO A 300 18.79 15.63 -8.67
N GLN A 301 19.18 15.99 -7.44
CA GLN A 301 18.92 15.18 -6.26
C GLN A 301 17.54 15.46 -5.66
N LEU A 302 16.98 16.64 -5.91
CA LEU A 302 15.71 17.08 -5.31
C LEU A 302 14.55 16.10 -5.57
N PHE A 303 14.38 15.58 -6.79
CA PHE A 303 13.32 14.60 -7.04
C PHE A 303 13.55 13.29 -6.27
N GLY A 304 14.79 12.84 -6.11
CA GLY A 304 15.11 11.68 -5.29
C GLY A 304 14.75 11.88 -3.82
N GLU A 305 15.00 13.08 -3.28
CA GLU A 305 14.64 13.45 -1.91
C GLU A 305 13.12 13.58 -1.74
N LEU A 306 12.45 14.28 -2.67
CA LEU A 306 10.99 14.42 -2.69
C LEU A 306 10.33 13.06 -2.76
N ASP A 307 10.80 12.16 -3.62
CA ASP A 307 10.21 10.84 -3.84
C ASP A 307 10.35 9.91 -2.63
N GLN A 308 11.31 10.16 -1.74
CA GLN A 308 11.55 9.38 -0.51
C GLN A 308 10.93 10.01 0.73
N THR A 309 10.49 11.26 0.65
CA THR A 309 9.94 11.99 1.80
C THR A 309 8.43 11.79 1.88
N PRO A 310 7.89 11.17 2.95
CA PRO A 310 6.45 11.04 3.10
C PRO A 310 5.81 12.41 3.36
N GLY A 311 4.63 12.66 2.82
CA GLY A 311 3.84 13.86 3.13
C GLY A 311 4.32 15.12 2.45
N ILE A 312 4.31 15.16 1.12
CA ILE A 312 4.68 16.34 0.34
C ILE A 312 3.45 17.00 -0.28
N THR A 313 3.39 18.33 -0.21
CA THR A 313 2.57 19.14 -1.12
C THR A 313 3.49 19.96 -2.00
N LEU A 314 3.40 19.77 -3.32
CA LEU A 314 4.15 20.56 -4.30
C LEU A 314 3.21 21.51 -5.04
N PHE A 315 3.42 22.81 -4.89
CA PHE A 315 2.80 23.83 -5.74
C PHE A 315 3.65 24.00 -7.00
N ALA A 316 3.40 23.20 -8.03
CA ALA A 316 4.23 23.13 -9.23
C ALA A 316 3.90 24.26 -10.23
N PRO A 317 4.83 25.20 -10.51
CA PRO A 317 4.61 26.22 -11.52
C PRO A 317 4.50 25.62 -12.92
N ILE A 318 3.45 25.97 -13.64
CA ILE A 318 3.27 25.54 -15.03
C ILE A 318 4.30 26.20 -15.96
N ASN A 319 4.47 25.66 -17.18
CA ASN A 319 5.43 26.16 -18.16
C ASN A 319 5.34 27.68 -18.39
N SER A 320 4.12 28.24 -18.47
CA SER A 320 3.95 29.68 -18.65
C SER A 320 4.38 30.49 -17.42
N ALA A 321 4.27 29.94 -16.22
CA ALA A 321 4.73 30.58 -14.98
C ALA A 321 6.26 30.72 -14.92
N LEU A 322 7.00 29.79 -15.56
CA LEU A 322 8.46 29.77 -15.58
C LEU A 322 9.08 30.52 -16.78
N SER A 323 8.26 31.05 -17.67
CA SER A 323 8.74 31.76 -18.88
C SER A 323 9.41 33.12 -18.60
N ASN A 324 9.17 33.71 -17.42
CA ASN A 324 9.76 34.97 -16.97
C ASN A 324 10.21 34.86 -15.50
N PRO A 325 11.26 34.08 -15.19
CA PRO A 325 11.76 34.01 -13.82
C PRO A 325 12.31 35.40 -13.44
N ALA A 326 12.04 35.84 -12.20
CA ALA A 326 12.62 37.07 -11.70
C ALA A 326 14.16 36.98 -11.80
N GLN A 327 14.77 37.85 -12.60
CA GLN A 327 16.21 37.80 -12.86
C GLN A 327 17.00 38.00 -11.56
N GLY A 328 17.98 37.12 -11.29
CA GLY A 328 18.85 37.22 -10.12
C GLY A 328 18.35 36.54 -8.83
N THR A 329 17.23 35.81 -8.87
CA THR A 329 16.77 35.03 -7.71
C THR A 329 17.48 33.68 -7.59
N ASN A 330 17.77 33.26 -6.36
CA ASN A 330 18.22 31.89 -6.07
C ASN A 330 17.08 30.91 -6.41
N PHE A 331 17.18 30.24 -7.56
CA PHE A 331 16.16 29.31 -8.06
C PHE A 331 15.87 28.17 -7.07
N GLN A 332 16.89 27.67 -6.35
CA GLN A 332 16.70 26.64 -5.33
C GLN A 332 15.82 27.16 -4.17
N ALA A 333 16.04 28.39 -3.71
CA ALA A 333 15.21 29.00 -2.68
C ALA A 333 13.76 29.23 -3.16
N VAL A 334 13.57 29.53 -4.44
CA VAL A 334 12.24 29.59 -5.06
C VAL A 334 11.59 28.21 -5.05
N LEU A 335 12.28 27.15 -5.49
CA LEU A 335 11.75 25.78 -5.50
C LEU A 335 11.34 25.31 -4.10
N LEU A 336 12.18 25.54 -3.10
CA LEU A 336 11.88 25.18 -1.71
C LEU A 336 10.65 25.93 -1.17
N ASN A 337 10.38 27.14 -1.64
CA ASN A 337 9.17 27.86 -1.25
C ASN A 337 7.89 27.30 -1.90
N HIS A 338 8.01 26.46 -2.94
CA HIS A 338 6.87 25.76 -3.55
C HIS A 338 6.57 24.39 -2.93
N ILE A 339 7.40 23.94 -1.99
CA ILE A 339 7.26 22.65 -1.33
C ILE A 339 6.75 22.90 0.09
N VAL A 340 5.71 22.18 0.51
CA VAL A 340 5.34 22.04 1.91
C VAL A 340 5.73 20.62 2.32
N ASN A 341 6.53 20.52 3.38
CA ASN A 341 7.07 19.26 3.88
C ASN A 341 6.29 18.77 5.10
N GLY A 342 6.06 17.46 5.17
CA GLY A 342 5.38 16.77 6.26
C GLY A 342 3.87 16.98 6.31
N SER A 343 3.23 17.41 5.23
CA SER A 343 1.77 17.53 5.12
C SER A 343 1.32 17.47 3.67
N VAL A 344 0.26 16.70 3.41
CA VAL A 344 -0.45 16.65 2.13
C VAL A 344 -1.71 17.49 2.23
N LEU A 345 -1.69 18.62 1.52
CA LEU A 345 -2.76 19.61 1.53
C LEU A 345 -3.61 19.40 0.30
N TYR A 346 -4.59 18.52 0.34
CA TYR A 346 -5.58 18.42 -0.74
C TYR A 346 -6.40 19.71 -0.86
N SER A 347 -7.06 19.92 -1.99
CA SER A 347 -7.89 21.11 -2.23
C SER A 347 -8.96 21.32 -1.15
N THR A 348 -9.54 20.23 -0.64
CA THR A 348 -10.52 20.26 0.46
C THR A 348 -9.92 20.76 1.78
N VAL A 349 -8.63 20.54 2.00
CA VAL A 349 -7.88 21.04 3.16
C VAL A 349 -7.47 22.49 2.93
N ILE A 350 -6.94 22.80 1.74
CA ILE A 350 -6.56 24.17 1.32
C ILE A 350 -7.74 25.13 1.47
N ALA A 351 -8.94 24.70 1.11
CA ALA A 351 -10.16 25.50 1.23
C ALA A 351 -10.42 26.01 2.66
N ASN A 352 -9.92 25.30 3.68
CA ASN A 352 -10.17 25.55 5.10
C ASN A 352 -8.89 25.89 5.89
N THR A 353 -7.75 26.03 5.20
CA THR A 353 -6.45 26.31 5.83
C THR A 353 -6.07 27.76 5.59
N THR A 354 -5.73 28.49 6.65
CA THR A 354 -5.34 29.90 6.53
C THR A 354 -3.90 30.08 6.05
N SER A 355 -2.96 29.33 6.62
CA SER A 355 -1.53 29.46 6.33
C SER A 355 -0.77 28.16 6.63
N VAL A 356 0.26 27.88 5.85
CA VAL A 356 1.21 26.77 6.06
C VAL A 356 2.65 27.24 5.85
N LYS A 357 3.62 26.55 6.47
CA LYS A 357 5.05 26.83 6.25
C LYS A 357 5.57 26.03 5.06
N SER A 358 6.25 26.70 4.14
CA SER A 358 7.02 26.02 3.08
C SER A 358 8.34 25.47 3.61
N ALA A 359 8.95 24.59 2.84
CA ALA A 359 10.31 24.09 3.05
C ALA A 359 11.37 25.20 2.92
N GLY A 360 11.06 26.27 2.20
CA GLY A 360 11.83 27.51 2.18
C GLY A 360 11.69 28.34 3.45
N GLY A 361 10.73 28.02 4.34
CA GLY A 361 10.47 28.66 5.63
C GLY A 361 9.52 29.87 5.57
N ALA A 362 9.06 30.26 4.38
CA ALA A 362 8.06 31.31 4.25
C ALA A 362 6.65 30.75 4.49
N ASP A 363 5.73 31.63 4.88
CA ASP A 363 4.32 31.31 4.98
C ASP A 363 3.68 31.32 3.58
N ILE A 364 2.83 30.34 3.33
CA ILE A 364 1.92 30.27 2.21
C ILE A 364 0.52 30.41 2.76
N GLU A 365 -0.11 31.54 2.48
CA GLU A 365 -1.48 31.83 2.86
C GLU A 365 -2.44 31.49 1.73
N PHE A 366 -3.59 30.89 2.05
CA PHE A 366 -4.59 30.53 1.06
C PHE A 366 -5.81 31.44 1.13
N SER A 367 -6.35 31.76 -0.04
CA SER A 367 -7.61 32.49 -0.16
C SER A 367 -8.46 31.91 -1.27
N ASN A 368 -9.77 31.87 -1.04
CA ASN A 368 -10.77 31.43 -2.01
C ASN A 368 -11.71 32.57 -2.30
N ASN A 369 -11.93 32.86 -3.58
CA ASN A 369 -12.89 33.87 -4.03
C ASN A 369 -13.66 33.35 -5.26
N GLY A 370 -14.55 34.16 -5.81
CA GLY A 370 -15.36 33.76 -6.98
C GLY A 370 -14.56 33.49 -8.27
N THR A 371 -13.27 33.84 -8.32
CA THR A 371 -12.40 33.62 -9.50
C THR A 371 -11.45 32.42 -9.33
N GLY A 372 -11.33 31.86 -8.13
CA GLY A 372 -10.60 30.62 -7.86
C GLY A 372 -9.91 30.60 -6.50
N THR A 373 -9.02 29.62 -6.34
CA THR A 373 -8.14 29.48 -5.18
C THR A 373 -6.79 30.11 -5.47
N PHE A 374 -6.29 30.92 -4.54
CA PHE A 374 -5.01 31.61 -4.63
C PHE A 374 -4.14 31.26 -3.44
N ALA A 375 -2.85 31.08 -3.71
CA ALA A 375 -1.81 30.92 -2.70
C ALA A 375 -0.92 32.18 -2.71
N ARG A 376 -0.61 32.71 -1.54
CA ARG A 376 0.19 33.93 -1.39
C ARG A 376 1.38 33.64 -0.49
N SER A 377 2.58 33.96 -0.97
CA SER A 377 3.79 33.97 -0.15
C SER A 377 4.46 35.34 -0.27
N GLY A 378 4.64 36.02 0.88
CA GLY A 378 5.09 37.41 0.90
C GLY A 378 4.18 38.33 0.07
N ASN A 379 4.77 39.07 -0.86
CA ASN A 379 4.05 40.00 -1.73
C ASN A 379 3.50 39.37 -3.02
N ARG A 380 3.75 38.06 -3.23
CA ARG A 380 3.38 37.37 -4.46
C ARG A 380 2.19 36.47 -4.21
N SER A 381 1.10 36.75 -4.93
CA SER A 381 -0.06 35.87 -5.00
C SER A 381 -0.10 35.20 -6.39
N ILE A 382 -0.36 33.89 -6.38
CA ILE A 382 -0.45 33.03 -7.56
C ILE A 382 -1.76 32.25 -7.49
N ARG A 383 -2.34 31.93 -8.65
CA ARG A 383 -3.56 31.12 -8.74
C ARG A 383 -3.19 29.65 -8.79
N ILE A 384 -3.95 28.83 -8.07
CA ILE A 384 -3.93 27.38 -8.25
C ILE A 384 -4.83 27.04 -9.43
N VAL A 385 -4.23 26.58 -10.54
CA VAL A 385 -4.94 26.33 -11.80
C VAL A 385 -5.50 24.91 -11.89
N ARG A 386 -4.86 23.96 -11.21
CA ARG A 386 -5.33 22.58 -11.10
C ARG A 386 -4.90 22.00 -9.77
N THR A 387 -5.82 21.34 -9.08
CA THR A 387 -5.55 20.73 -7.78
C THR A 387 -5.53 19.20 -7.85
N ASP A 388 -4.98 18.60 -6.81
CA ASP A 388 -5.14 17.18 -6.46
C ASP A 388 -4.58 16.20 -7.49
N ILE A 389 -3.38 16.47 -8.02
CA ILE A 389 -2.64 15.43 -8.75
C ILE A 389 -1.96 14.52 -7.70
N ILE A 390 -2.55 13.35 -7.48
CA ILE A 390 -2.10 12.39 -6.45
C ILE A 390 -0.78 11.73 -6.83
N THR A 391 0.14 11.64 -5.88
CA THR A 391 1.38 10.88 -5.98
C THR A 391 1.45 9.86 -4.84
N ARG A 392 2.40 8.92 -4.89
CA ARG A 392 2.56 7.88 -3.85
C ARG A 392 2.78 8.46 -2.46
N ASN A 393 3.39 9.63 -2.36
CA ASN A 393 3.85 10.23 -1.10
C ASN A 393 3.30 11.65 -0.87
N GLY A 394 2.34 12.10 -1.67
CA GLY A 394 1.87 13.47 -1.59
C GLY A 394 0.89 13.88 -2.68
N VAL A 395 0.87 15.19 -2.94
CA VAL A 395 -0.01 15.82 -3.91
C VAL A 395 0.72 16.94 -4.65
N ILE A 396 0.41 17.10 -5.94
CA ILE A 396 0.87 18.21 -6.77
C ILE A 396 -0.34 19.10 -7.10
N HIS A 397 -0.18 20.41 -6.93
CA HIS A 397 -1.10 21.44 -7.39
C HIS A 397 -0.40 22.33 -8.41
N LEU A 398 -0.97 22.50 -9.59
CA LEU A 398 -0.40 23.37 -10.61
C LEU A 398 -0.73 24.83 -10.28
N VAL A 399 0.25 25.71 -10.45
CA VAL A 399 0.11 27.16 -10.19
C VAL A 399 0.58 27.99 -11.38
N ASP A 400 -0.04 29.16 -11.59
CA ASP A 400 0.23 30.06 -12.73
C ASP A 400 1.37 31.07 -12.51
N GLY A 401 2.08 30.98 -11.38
CA GLY A 401 3.18 31.85 -11.04
C GLY A 401 4.20 31.17 -10.13
N THR A 402 5.30 31.84 -9.88
CA THR A 402 6.31 31.42 -8.90
C THR A 402 6.20 32.24 -7.63
N PHE A 403 6.32 31.61 -6.46
CA PHE A 403 6.60 32.31 -5.21
C PHE A 403 7.97 33.01 -5.23
N GLU A 404 8.11 34.04 -4.41
CA GLU A 404 9.40 34.69 -4.16
C GLU A 404 10.30 33.77 -3.31
N PRO A 405 11.63 33.86 -3.46
CA PRO A 405 12.53 33.14 -2.56
C PRO A 405 12.37 33.66 -1.13
N SER A 406 12.43 32.76 -0.15
CA SER A 406 12.52 33.16 1.25
C SER A 406 13.97 33.41 1.66
N ASN A 407 14.19 34.38 2.54
CA ASN A 407 15.49 34.61 3.19
C ASN A 407 15.64 33.79 4.48
N SER A 408 14.66 32.96 4.83
CA SER A 408 14.74 32.04 5.98
C SER A 408 15.60 30.81 5.66
N THR A 409 16.17 30.21 6.71
CA THR A 409 16.95 28.98 6.58
C THR A 409 16.07 27.86 6.01
N PRO A 410 16.47 27.21 4.90
CA PRO A 410 15.71 26.11 4.33
C PRO A 410 15.67 24.92 5.30
N THR A 411 14.54 24.23 5.32
CA THR A 411 14.29 23.08 6.21
C THR A 411 14.03 21.81 5.41
N PHE A 412 14.81 21.58 4.34
CA PHE A 412 14.65 20.41 3.48
C PHE A 412 16.00 19.75 3.14
N PRO A 413 16.08 18.41 3.17
CA PRO A 413 15.08 17.49 3.74
C PRO A 413 15.13 17.55 5.28
N LEU A 414 14.00 17.83 5.94
CA LEU A 414 13.84 17.53 7.37
C LEU A 414 13.27 16.12 7.52
N ILE A 415 13.77 15.41 8.53
CA ILE A 415 13.19 14.15 9.04
C ILE A 415 11.70 14.38 9.26
N ASN A 416 10.85 13.65 8.53
CA ASN A 416 9.41 13.73 8.70
C ASN A 416 9.05 13.34 10.15
N THR A 417 8.69 14.34 10.95
CA THR A 417 8.19 14.17 12.33
C THR A 417 6.66 14.18 12.40
N ASN A 418 5.99 14.44 11.27
CA ASN A 418 4.54 14.51 11.17
C ASN A 418 3.99 13.11 10.93
N ASN A 419 3.82 12.40 12.04
CA ASN A 419 3.19 11.09 12.10
C ASN A 419 1.66 11.19 12.37
N ALA A 420 1.06 12.36 12.10
CA ALA A 420 -0.35 12.63 12.33
C ALA A 420 -1.17 12.18 11.11
N SER A 421 -2.27 11.46 11.36
CA SER A 421 -3.18 11.02 10.30
C SER A 421 -3.91 12.20 9.67
N GLU A 422 -3.96 12.24 8.35
CA GLU A 422 -4.57 13.29 7.55
C GLU A 422 -6.06 13.02 7.36
N THR A 423 -6.86 13.34 8.38
CA THR A 423 -8.31 13.11 8.37
C THR A 423 -9.12 14.33 7.94
N THR A 424 -8.54 15.53 8.04
CA THR A 424 -9.17 16.78 7.61
C THR A 424 -9.39 16.79 6.10
N GLY A 425 -10.56 17.23 5.64
CA GLY A 425 -10.85 17.36 4.21
C GLY A 425 -11.09 16.04 3.47
N ILE A 426 -11.02 14.90 4.15
CA ILE A 426 -11.40 13.60 3.59
C ILE A 426 -12.93 13.45 3.66
N VAL A 427 -13.54 13.04 2.55
CA VAL A 427 -14.97 12.77 2.47
C VAL A 427 -15.30 11.54 3.32
N ALA A 428 -16.26 11.69 4.23
CA ALA A 428 -16.78 10.58 5.00
C ALA A 428 -17.61 9.66 4.11
N VAL A 429 -17.31 8.36 4.13
CA VAL A 429 -18.04 7.32 3.41
C VAL A 429 -18.84 6.49 4.41
N ASP A 430 -20.06 6.07 4.06
CA ASP A 430 -20.98 5.48 5.03
C ASP A 430 -20.51 4.07 5.42
N GLY A 431 -20.35 3.82 6.71
CA GLY A 431 -19.77 2.57 7.20
C GLY A 431 -18.26 2.46 6.95
N SER A 432 -17.60 3.53 6.49
CA SER A 432 -16.15 3.63 6.56
C SER A 432 -15.77 3.92 8.02
N ASN A 433 -15.10 2.98 8.66
CA ASN A 433 -14.50 3.24 9.95
C ASN A 433 -13.04 3.63 9.66
N SER A 434 -12.71 4.91 9.86
CA SER A 434 -11.40 5.48 9.50
C SER A 434 -10.23 4.80 10.22
N SER A 435 -10.51 4.07 11.31
CA SER A 435 -9.59 3.21 12.07
C SER A 435 -9.57 1.74 11.61
N SER A 436 -10.59 1.24 10.89
CA SER A 436 -10.68 -0.16 10.44
C SER A 436 -10.03 -0.41 9.08
N ALA A 437 -9.95 0.61 8.22
CA ALA A 437 -9.02 0.58 7.09
C ALA A 437 -7.56 0.42 7.56
N ALA A 438 -7.26 0.77 8.84
CA ALA A 438 -5.97 0.56 9.50
C ALA A 438 -5.83 -0.79 10.22
N GLN A 439 -6.91 -1.56 10.39
CA GLN A 439 -6.84 -2.85 11.07
C GLN A 439 -6.94 -4.04 10.11
N ASN A 440 -7.76 -3.96 9.05
CA ASN A 440 -7.97 -5.13 8.16
C ASN A 440 -6.90 -5.33 7.08
N ALA A 441 -6.12 -4.29 6.74
CA ALA A 441 -4.94 -4.43 5.88
C ALA A 441 -3.66 -4.80 6.67
N ALA A 442 -3.63 -4.48 7.98
CA ALA A 442 -2.49 -4.80 8.85
C ALA A 442 -2.44 -6.28 9.25
N THR A 443 -3.55 -7.01 9.14
CA THR A 443 -3.61 -8.45 9.48
C THR A 443 -3.31 -9.38 8.31
N ASN A 444 -3.30 -8.90 7.06
CA ASN A 444 -3.16 -9.72 5.85
C ASN A 444 -2.08 -9.26 4.86
N SER A 445 -1.16 -8.40 5.28
CA SER A 445 0.13 -8.17 4.60
C SER A 445 1.27 -8.48 5.56
N PRO A 446 2.38 -9.11 5.11
CA PRO A 446 3.49 -9.45 5.99
C PRO A 446 4.08 -8.15 6.53
N ALA A 447 3.80 -7.85 7.80
CA ALA A 447 4.31 -6.68 8.46
C ALA A 447 5.84 -6.79 8.60
N LEU A 448 6.58 -5.99 7.83
CA LEU A 448 7.88 -5.50 8.28
C LEU A 448 7.60 -4.55 9.45
N GLN A 449 7.62 -5.09 10.68
CA GLN A 449 7.52 -4.31 11.90
C GLN A 449 8.71 -3.35 11.97
N LEU A 450 8.43 -2.05 11.80
CA LEU A 450 9.32 -0.98 12.22
C LEU A 450 9.52 -1.09 13.74
N LEU A 451 10.76 -1.35 14.14
CA LEU A 451 11.20 -1.28 15.53
C LEU A 451 10.89 0.12 16.09
N PRO A 452 10.28 0.24 17.29
CA PRO A 452 10.13 1.53 17.94
C PRO A 452 11.50 2.11 18.28
N SER A 453 11.74 3.35 17.89
CA SER A 453 12.95 4.11 18.21
C SER A 453 13.05 4.34 19.73
N PRO A 454 14.21 4.12 20.37
CA PRO A 454 14.37 4.39 21.79
C PRO A 454 14.54 5.90 21.99
N THR A 455 13.50 6.58 22.47
CA THR A 455 13.64 7.90 23.08
C THR A 455 13.24 7.82 24.55
N ASN A 456 14.23 8.10 25.40
CA ASN A 456 14.17 8.60 26.80
C ASN A 456 15.08 7.80 27.73
N LEU A 457 16.36 8.20 27.76
CA LEU A 457 17.16 8.07 28.99
C LEU A 457 18.18 9.22 29.05
N PHE A 458 17.71 10.42 29.37
CA PHE A 458 18.56 11.49 29.88
C PHE A 458 17.91 12.08 31.12
N THR A 459 18.44 11.70 32.29
CA THR A 459 18.66 12.64 33.41
C THR A 459 19.65 12.01 34.40
N ALA A 460 20.53 12.89 34.92
CA ALA A 460 21.39 12.75 36.11
C ALA A 460 22.81 12.17 35.92
N GLY A 461 23.71 13.04 35.42
CA GLY A 461 24.92 13.53 36.12
C GLY A 461 25.89 12.57 36.82
N ALA A 462 27.15 12.58 36.37
CA ALA A 462 28.32 12.88 37.22
C ALA A 462 29.59 12.99 36.36
N ALA A 463 30.47 13.91 36.78
CA ALA A 463 31.67 14.36 36.10
C ALA A 463 32.77 13.31 35.94
N LEU A 464 33.51 13.36 34.83
CA LEU A 464 34.93 13.02 34.84
C LEU A 464 35.70 13.76 33.73
N THR A 465 36.36 14.83 34.14
CA THR A 465 37.46 15.49 33.43
C THR A 465 38.62 14.51 33.21
N ILE A 466 39.07 14.32 31.96
CA ILE A 466 40.43 13.84 31.70
C ILE A 466 41.11 14.73 30.65
N LEU A 467 42.28 15.16 31.09
CA LEU A 467 43.24 16.10 30.56
C LEU A 467 43.88 15.58 29.26
N ALA A 468 43.90 16.43 28.22
CA ALA A 468 44.79 16.25 27.08
C ALA A 468 46.18 16.78 27.43
N GLN A 469 47.23 15.94 27.33
CA GLN A 469 48.58 16.39 26.96
C GLN A 469 49.60 15.25 26.81
N LEU A 470 50.48 15.45 25.81
CA LEU A 470 51.86 14.99 25.63
C LEU A 470 52.20 13.76 24.74
N LEU A 471 52.77 14.12 23.57
CA LEU A 471 53.99 13.62 22.90
C LEU A 471 54.24 12.09 22.79
N CYS A 472 54.24 11.57 21.57
CA CYS A 472 55.45 11.36 20.72
C CYS A 472 55.01 10.97 19.30
#